data_AF-A0A453LDB3-F1
#
_entry.id   AF-A0A453LDB3-F1
#
_cell.length_a   1.000
_cell.length_b   1.000
_cell.length_c   1.000
_cell.angle_alpha   90.00
_cell.angle_beta   90.00
_cell.angle_gamma   90.00
#
_symmetry.space_group_name_H-M   'P 1'
#
loop_
_entity.id
_entity.type
_entity.pdbx_description
1 polymer ?
#
loop_
_entity_poly.entity_id
_entity_poly.type
_entity_poly.pdbx_seq_one_letter_code
_entity_poly.pdbx_strand_id
1 'polypeptide(L)'
;LIYFMLKFSMEILLSESSVVTSYYFGWNTSSVAVFLAALGLTVLPINAVVGTYISNMFEDRQILVASEAVLLAGVALSFHVPGTAYTAAQYVCSALLTFVAAEVLEGVNLSLLSQVMPARLSRGTWNGGLLSTEAGTLARVAADGTITLAGYLGQGALLNATLLPSLLICAASIAATLSTYNSLFY
;
A
#
# COMPACT_ATOMS: atom_id res chain seq x y z
N LEU A 1 2.16 -5.29 -11.81
CA LEU A 1 3.12 -4.51 -11.01
C LEU A 1 2.41 -3.72 -9.90
N ILE A 2 1.39 -2.92 -10.23
CA ILE A 2 0.63 -2.09 -9.28
C ILE A 2 0.00 -2.92 -8.15
N TYR A 3 -0.67 -4.04 -8.47
CA TYR A 3 -1.20 -4.97 -7.45
C TYR A 3 -0.15 -5.51 -6.50
N PHE A 4 1.01 -5.87 -7.03
CA PHE A 4 2.12 -6.42 -6.26
C PHE A 4 2.68 -5.37 -5.32
N MET A 5 2.93 -4.14 -5.81
CA MET A 5 3.37 -3.03 -4.98
C MET A 5 2.40 -2.76 -3.83
N LEU A 6 1.11 -2.66 -4.14
CA LEU A 6 0.10 -2.26 -3.18
C LEU A 6 0.05 -3.24 -2.01
N LYS A 7 -0.07 -4.54 -2.31
CA LYS A 7 -0.09 -5.59 -1.29
C LYS A 7 1.24 -5.67 -0.54
N PHE A 8 2.36 -5.44 -1.21
CA PHE A 8 3.67 -5.41 -0.57
C PHE A 8 3.79 -4.25 0.43
N SER A 9 3.44 -3.02 0.04
CA SER A 9 3.51 -1.84 0.91
C SER A 9 2.53 -1.91 2.09
N MET A 10 1.30 -2.42 1.87
CA MET A 10 0.35 -2.65 2.96
C MET A 10 0.87 -3.68 3.96
N GLU A 11 1.43 -4.80 3.48
CA GLU A 11 1.93 -5.86 4.35
C GLU A 11 3.12 -5.37 5.18
N ILE A 12 4.05 -4.61 4.58
CA ILE A 12 5.14 -3.97 5.32
C ILE A 12 4.57 -3.09 6.43
N LEU A 13 3.66 -2.18 6.10
CA LEU A 13 3.10 -1.25 7.09
C LEU A 13 2.41 -1.99 8.24
N LEU A 14 1.59 -3.00 7.95
CA LEU A 14 0.84 -3.74 8.95
C LEU A 14 1.75 -4.61 9.83
N SER A 15 2.63 -5.41 9.22
CA SER A 15 3.52 -6.31 9.94
C SER A 15 4.58 -5.55 10.74
N GLU A 16 5.12 -4.46 10.18
CA GLU A 16 6.12 -3.64 10.84
C GLU A 16 5.53 -2.75 11.94
N SER A 17 4.24 -2.37 11.83
CA SER A 17 3.59 -1.49 12.81
C SER A 17 3.69 -2.00 14.24
N SER A 18 3.60 -3.32 14.42
CA SER A 18 3.68 -3.95 15.74
C SER A 18 5.08 -3.81 16.36
N VAL A 19 6.13 -3.91 15.55
CA VAL A 19 7.53 -3.84 15.98
C VAL A 19 7.94 -2.39 16.23
N VAL A 20 7.60 -1.49 15.31
CA VAL A 20 7.94 -0.07 15.39
C VAL A 20 7.26 0.61 16.58
N THR A 21 5.96 0.36 16.78
CA THR A 21 5.22 1.03 17.86
C THR A 21 5.62 0.52 19.24
N SER A 22 5.97 -0.75 19.36
CA SER A 22 6.52 -1.31 20.61
C SER A 22 7.93 -0.78 20.90
N TYR A 23 8.79 -0.69 19.88
CA TYR A 23 10.19 -0.26 20.04
C TYR A 23 10.36 1.24 20.23
N TYR A 24 9.72 2.07 19.40
CA TYR A 24 9.90 3.54 19.42
C TYR A 24 8.98 4.26 20.41
N PHE A 25 7.78 3.74 20.65
CA PHE A 25 6.78 4.41 21.50
C PHE A 25 6.45 3.65 22.79
N GLY A 26 7.00 2.45 22.98
CA GLY A 26 6.70 1.62 24.15
C GLY A 26 5.22 1.23 24.24
N TRP A 27 4.51 1.20 23.10
CA TRP A 27 3.08 0.86 23.10
C TRP A 27 2.86 -0.59 23.52
N ASN A 28 1.85 -0.79 24.35
CA ASN A 28 1.44 -2.12 24.77
C ASN A 28 0.64 -2.79 23.65
N THR A 29 0.65 -4.12 23.57
CA THR A 29 -0.01 -4.89 22.50
C THR A 29 -1.49 -4.52 22.32
N SER A 30 -2.19 -4.19 23.41
CA SER A 30 -3.58 -3.75 23.39
C SER A 30 -3.77 -2.44 22.63
N SER A 31 -2.87 -1.47 22.80
CA SER A 31 -2.92 -0.17 22.10
C SER A 31 -2.64 -0.33 20.61
N VAL A 32 -1.69 -1.21 20.25
CA VAL A 32 -1.40 -1.57 18.86
C VAL A 32 -2.60 -2.22 18.20
N ALA A 33 -3.27 -3.15 18.89
CA ALA A 33 -4.46 -3.82 18.38
C ALA A 33 -5.62 -2.83 18.15
N VAL A 34 -5.84 -1.87 19.06
CA VAL A 34 -6.86 -0.82 18.87
C VAL A 34 -6.52 0.08 17.68
N PHE A 35 -5.24 0.44 17.51
CA PHE A 35 -4.79 1.21 16.36
C PHE A 35 -5.00 0.49 15.03
N LEU A 36 -4.60 -0.80 14.94
CA LEU A 36 -4.81 -1.63 13.76
C LEU A 36 -6.29 -1.86 13.46
N ALA A 37 -7.11 -2.05 14.49
CA ALA A 37 -8.56 -2.17 14.35
C ALA A 37 -9.19 -0.88 13.82
N ALA A 38 -8.75 0.28 14.31
CA ALA A 38 -9.21 1.58 13.81
C ALA A 38 -8.79 1.79 12.36
N LEU A 39 -7.55 1.46 12.00
CA LEU A 39 -7.08 1.47 10.60
C LEU A 39 -7.94 0.57 9.72
N GLY A 40 -8.15 -0.70 10.11
CA GLY A 40 -8.96 -1.64 9.36
C GLY A 40 -10.43 -1.21 9.23
N LEU A 41 -10.98 -0.49 10.21
CA LEU A 41 -12.34 0.04 10.12
C LEU A 41 -12.48 1.14 9.06
N THR A 42 -11.39 1.86 8.74
CA THR A 42 -11.42 2.89 7.67
C THR A 42 -11.60 2.30 6.27
N VAL A 43 -11.31 1.02 6.07
CA VAL A 43 -11.50 0.30 4.79
C VAL A 43 -12.93 0.43 4.28
N LEU A 44 -13.92 0.26 5.15
CA LEU A 44 -15.34 0.27 4.79
C LEU A 44 -15.80 1.64 4.24
N PRO A 45 -15.63 2.76 4.96
CA PRO A 45 -16.04 4.08 4.46
C PRO A 45 -15.23 4.49 3.23
N ILE A 46 -13.94 4.16 3.14
CA ILE A 46 -13.12 4.50 1.98
C ILE A 46 -13.64 3.78 0.74
N ASN A 47 -13.88 2.47 0.82
CA ASN A 47 -14.40 1.71 -0.31
C ASN A 47 -15.80 2.18 -0.73
N ALA A 48 -16.65 2.58 0.22
CA ALA A 48 -17.96 3.18 -0.10
C ALA A 48 -17.82 4.52 -0.84
N VAL A 49 -16.92 5.40 -0.40
CA VAL A 49 -16.65 6.69 -1.05
C VAL A 49 -16.05 6.49 -2.44
N VAL A 50 -15.11 5.56 -2.60
CA VAL A 50 -14.50 5.27 -3.90
C VAL A 50 -15.55 4.76 -4.89
N GLY A 51 -16.39 3.82 -4.46
CA GLY A 51 -17.44 3.24 -5.29
C GLY A 51 -18.55 4.22 -5.68
N THR A 52 -18.92 5.16 -4.80
CA THR A 52 -20.05 6.08 -5.04
C THR A 52 -19.64 7.43 -5.63
N TYR A 53 -18.59 8.06 -5.10
CA TYR A 53 -18.19 9.42 -5.45
C TYR A 53 -17.11 9.47 -6.51
N ILE A 54 -16.11 8.59 -6.41
CA ILE A 54 -14.89 8.71 -7.21
C ILE A 54 -15.09 8.09 -8.61
N SER A 55 -15.72 6.91 -8.68
CA SER A 55 -16.03 6.23 -9.95
C SER A 55 -16.98 7.03 -10.87
N ASN A 56 -17.88 7.85 -10.30
CA ASN A 56 -18.84 8.64 -11.08
C ASN A 56 -18.32 10.01 -11.52
N MET A 57 -17.24 10.51 -10.93
CA MET A 57 -16.84 11.92 -11.07
C MET A 57 -15.48 12.12 -11.74
N PHE A 58 -14.61 11.11 -11.73
CA PHE A 58 -13.27 11.19 -12.33
C PHE A 58 -12.95 9.97 -13.18
N GLU A 59 -12.13 10.16 -14.21
CA GLU A 59 -11.56 9.04 -14.95
C GLU A 59 -10.65 8.21 -14.02
N ASP A 60 -10.85 6.88 -14.02
CA ASP A 60 -10.09 5.90 -13.23
C ASP A 60 -8.56 6.14 -13.29
N ARG A 61 -8.06 6.68 -14.42
CA ARG A 61 -6.64 6.99 -14.65
C ARG A 61 -6.10 8.12 -13.77
N GLN A 62 -6.85 9.21 -13.58
CA GLN A 62 -6.40 10.35 -12.78
C GLN A 62 -6.35 9.98 -11.31
N ILE A 63 -7.34 9.20 -10.86
CA ILE A 63 -7.43 8.70 -9.49
C ILE A 63 -6.28 7.73 -9.21
N LEU A 64 -5.90 6.90 -10.18
CA LEU A 64 -4.77 5.98 -10.06
C LEU A 64 -3.46 6.74 -9.81
N VAL A 65 -3.13 7.73 -10.66
CA VAL A 65 -1.89 8.53 -10.48
C VAL A 65 -1.93 9.34 -9.18
N ALA A 66 -3.08 9.94 -8.84
CA ALA A 66 -3.23 10.72 -7.63
C ALA A 66 -3.06 9.85 -6.36
N SER A 67 -3.66 8.67 -6.33
CA SER A 67 -3.53 7.73 -5.21
C SER A 67 -2.11 7.16 -5.09
N GLU A 68 -1.43 6.86 -6.19
CA GLU A 68 0.00 6.48 -6.16
C GLU A 68 0.88 7.62 -5.61
N ALA A 69 0.62 8.88 -5.98
CA ALA A 69 1.37 10.02 -5.47
C ALA A 69 1.14 10.25 -3.97
N VAL A 70 -0.11 10.11 -3.49
CA VAL A 70 -0.44 10.20 -2.07
C VAL A 70 0.19 9.03 -1.29
N LEU A 71 0.23 7.83 -1.87
CA LEU A 71 0.89 6.67 -1.27
C LEU A 71 2.39 6.90 -1.12
N LEU A 72 3.05 7.40 -2.16
CA LEU A 72 4.47 7.78 -2.09
C LEU A 72 4.71 8.88 -1.04
N ALA A 73 3.84 9.89 -0.97
CA ALA A 73 3.94 10.93 0.04
C ALA A 73 3.76 10.39 1.46
N GLY A 74 2.84 9.44 1.68
CA GLY A 74 2.63 8.75 2.95
C GLY A 74 3.87 7.96 3.38
N VAL A 75 4.45 7.18 2.46
CA VAL A 75 5.71 6.43 2.69
C VAL A 75 6.87 7.39 2.96
N ALA A 76 6.99 8.48 2.20
CA ALA A 76 8.03 9.49 2.38
C ALA A 76 7.93 10.19 3.75
N LEU A 77 6.71 10.50 4.21
CA LEU A 77 6.46 11.09 5.53
C LEU A 77 6.73 10.12 6.69
N SER A 78 6.70 8.81 6.41
CA SER A 78 6.99 7.76 7.39
C SER A 78 8.49 7.65 7.71
N PHE A 79 9.37 8.14 6.82
CA PHE A 79 10.82 8.14 7.05
C PHE A 79 11.19 8.87 8.34
N HIS A 80 12.00 8.19 9.15
CA HIS A 80 12.64 8.80 10.31
C HIS A 80 13.77 9.72 9.84
N VAL A 81 13.59 11.03 9.96
CA VAL A 81 14.67 12.00 9.71
C VAL A 81 15.60 12.01 10.94
N PRO A 82 16.87 11.58 10.83
CA PRO A 82 17.80 11.59 11.94
C PRO A 82 18.05 13.03 12.39
N GLY A 83 17.47 13.42 13.54
CA GLY A 83 17.61 14.77 14.10
C GLY A 83 16.34 15.35 14.76
N THR A 84 15.16 14.76 14.52
CA THR A 84 13.89 15.22 15.13
C THR A 84 13.21 14.11 15.93
N ALA A 85 12.56 14.45 17.05
CA ALA A 85 11.80 13.49 17.84
C ALA A 85 10.70 12.85 16.98
N TYR A 86 10.80 11.54 16.75
CA TYR A 86 9.77 10.80 16.05
C TYR A 86 8.51 10.82 16.91
N THR A 87 7.44 11.43 16.42
CA THR A 87 6.20 11.56 17.17
C THR A 87 5.20 10.49 16.75
N ALA A 88 4.44 9.97 17.72
CA ALA A 88 3.38 9.01 17.45
C ALA A 88 2.34 9.57 16.47
N ALA A 89 2.10 10.89 16.51
CA ALA A 89 1.22 11.57 15.56
C ALA A 89 1.73 11.50 14.12
N GLN A 90 3.03 11.68 13.88
CA GLN A 90 3.60 11.54 12.54
C GLN A 90 3.47 10.11 12.02
N TYR A 91 3.76 9.11 12.87
CA TYR A 91 3.59 7.70 12.52
C TYR A 91 2.12 7.38 12.18
N VAL A 92 1.18 7.77 13.05
CA VAL A 92 -0.25 7.53 12.85
C VAL A 92 -0.77 8.24 11.59
N CYS A 93 -0.39 9.50 11.35
CA CYS A 93 -0.80 10.23 10.16
C CYS A 93 -0.21 9.64 8.87
N SER A 94 1.07 9.28 8.86
CA SER A 94 1.71 8.64 7.70
C SER A 94 1.13 7.25 7.42
N ALA A 95 0.84 6.48 8.47
CA ALA A 95 0.22 5.17 8.36
C ALA A 95 -1.21 5.26 7.81
N LEU A 96 -2.02 6.20 8.31
CA LEU A 96 -3.37 6.48 7.80
C LEU A 96 -3.34 6.91 6.33
N LEU A 97 -2.47 7.85 5.96
CA LEU A 97 -2.34 8.30 4.58
C LEU A 97 -1.96 7.17 3.63
N THR A 98 -0.94 6.38 4.00
CA THR A 98 -0.47 5.25 3.18
C THR A 98 -1.55 4.18 3.04
N PHE A 99 -2.24 3.85 4.13
CA PHE A 99 -3.29 2.85 4.14
C PHE A 99 -4.52 3.29 3.32
N VAL A 100 -4.98 4.53 3.52
CA VAL A 100 -6.11 5.08 2.76
C VAL A 100 -5.80 5.15 1.27
N ALA A 101 -4.60 5.62 0.90
CA ALA A 101 -4.19 5.69 -0.50
C ALA A 101 -4.10 4.29 -1.14
N ALA A 102 -3.61 3.30 -0.40
CA ALA A 102 -3.56 1.91 -0.86
C ALA A 102 -4.96 1.32 -1.07
N GLU A 103 -5.91 1.53 -0.16
CA GLU A 103 -7.30 1.08 -0.34
C GLU A 103 -7.98 1.72 -1.56
N VAL A 104 -7.79 3.04 -1.75
CA VAL A 104 -8.32 3.74 -2.94
C VAL A 104 -7.73 3.15 -4.22
N LEU A 105 -6.41 2.94 -4.25
CA LEU A 105 -5.71 2.36 -5.39
C LEU A 105 -6.17 0.93 -5.67
N GLU A 106 -6.48 0.13 -4.64
CA GLU A 106 -6.98 -1.23 -4.79
C GLU A 106 -8.36 -1.24 -5.44
N GLY A 107 -9.26 -0.36 -4.99
CA GLY A 107 -10.59 -0.20 -5.56
C GLY A 107 -10.55 0.15 -7.05
N VAL A 108 -9.72 1.13 -7.43
CA VAL A 108 -9.54 1.58 -8.83
C VAL A 108 -8.87 0.51 -9.69
N ASN A 109 -7.88 -0.19 -9.14
CA ASN A 109 -7.19 -1.23 -9.90
C ASN A 109 -8.14 -2.42 -10.17
N LEU A 110 -9.04 -2.73 -9.24
CA LEU A 110 -10.04 -3.78 -9.41
C LEU A 110 -11.12 -3.38 -10.44
N SER A 111 -11.52 -2.11 -10.46
CA SER A 111 -12.44 -1.59 -11.49
C SER A 111 -11.81 -1.68 -12.88
N LEU A 112 -10.56 -1.22 -13.05
CA LEU A 112 -9.82 -1.30 -14.32
C LEU A 112 -9.60 -2.75 -14.78
N LEU A 113 -9.22 -3.64 -13.86
CA LEU A 113 -9.03 -5.06 -14.16
C LEU A 113 -10.32 -5.70 -14.69
N SER A 114 -11.49 -5.30 -14.14
CA SER A 114 -12.78 -5.79 -14.60
C SER A 114 -13.14 -5.33 -16.02
N GLN A 115 -12.67 -4.16 -16.45
CA GLN A 115 -12.92 -3.63 -17.80
C GLN A 115 -11.97 -4.22 -18.86
N VAL A 116 -10.72 -4.49 -18.48
CA VAL A 116 -9.68 -4.97 -19.41
C VAL A 116 -9.75 -6.49 -19.64
N MET A 117 -10.50 -7.23 -18.81
CA MET A 117 -10.53 -8.69 -18.91
C MET A 117 -11.45 -9.20 -20.05
N PRO A 118 -10.92 -9.94 -21.03
CA PRO A 118 -11.74 -10.50 -22.09
C PRO A 118 -12.66 -11.60 -21.55
N ALA A 119 -13.91 -11.65 -22.03
CA ALA A 119 -14.95 -12.60 -21.61
C ALA A 119 -14.57 -14.09 -21.72
N ARG A 120 -13.51 -14.42 -22.48
CA ARG A 120 -12.99 -15.78 -22.63
C ARG A 120 -12.07 -16.20 -21.47
N LEU A 121 -11.35 -15.25 -20.86
CA LEU A 121 -10.47 -15.49 -19.71
C LEU A 121 -11.27 -15.51 -18.40
N SER A 122 -12.29 -14.65 -18.29
CA SER A 122 -13.25 -14.60 -17.16
C SER A 122 -14.05 -15.91 -16.95
N ARG A 123 -14.20 -16.74 -17.98
CA ARG A 123 -14.88 -18.05 -17.92
C ARG A 123 -13.97 -19.23 -17.54
N GLY A 124 -12.64 -19.04 -17.51
CA GLY A 124 -11.67 -20.07 -17.15
C GLY A 124 -11.20 -19.98 -15.69
N THR A 125 -10.32 -20.88 -15.28
CA THR A 125 -9.64 -20.86 -13.96
C THR A 125 -8.74 -19.63 -13.79
N TRP A 126 -8.22 -19.07 -14.89
CA TRP A 126 -7.47 -17.81 -14.95
C TRP A 126 -8.39 -16.57 -14.93
N ASN A 127 -9.31 -16.55 -13.98
CA ASN A 127 -10.12 -15.36 -13.71
C ASN A 127 -9.25 -14.30 -13.02
N GLY A 128 -9.58 -13.02 -13.22
CA GLY A 128 -8.85 -11.89 -12.64
C GLY A 128 -8.72 -11.94 -11.12
N GLY A 129 -9.71 -12.55 -10.47
CA GLY A 129 -9.66 -12.82 -9.03
C GLY A 129 -8.50 -13.73 -8.65
N LEU A 130 -8.25 -14.82 -9.39
CA LEU A 130 -7.17 -15.77 -9.08
C LEU A 130 -5.80 -15.11 -9.28
N LEU A 131 -5.62 -14.40 -10.39
CA LEU A 131 -4.41 -13.63 -10.68
C LEU A 131 -4.12 -12.55 -9.61
N SER A 132 -5.16 -11.85 -9.15
CA SER A 132 -5.03 -10.88 -8.06
C SER A 132 -4.65 -11.55 -6.75
N THR A 133 -5.24 -12.72 -6.44
CA THR A 133 -4.87 -13.47 -5.23
C THR A 133 -3.45 -14.01 -5.27
N GLU A 134 -2.98 -14.57 -6.40
CA GLU A 134 -1.61 -15.05 -6.54
C GLU A 134 -0.59 -13.91 -6.49
N ALA A 135 -0.86 -12.80 -7.17
CA ALA A 135 -0.01 -11.62 -7.08
C ALA A 135 0.04 -11.07 -5.65
N GLY A 136 -1.10 -11.10 -4.95
CA GLY A 136 -1.19 -10.69 -3.55
C GLY A 136 -0.43 -11.61 -2.61
N THR A 137 -0.54 -12.94 -2.75
CA THR A 137 0.20 -13.88 -1.89
C THR A 137 1.71 -13.79 -2.12
N LEU A 138 2.16 -13.67 -3.38
CA LEU A 138 3.57 -13.45 -3.69
C LEU A 138 4.10 -12.14 -3.10
N ALA A 139 3.31 -11.07 -3.17
CA ALA A 139 3.67 -9.78 -2.58
C ALA A 139 3.82 -9.87 -1.06
N ARG A 140 2.92 -10.58 -0.38
CA ARG A 140 3.02 -10.80 1.08
C ARG A 140 4.26 -11.60 1.45
N VAL A 141 4.53 -12.70 0.74
CA VAL A 141 5.73 -13.53 0.98
C VAL A 141 7.01 -12.70 0.77
N ALA A 142 7.05 -11.88 -0.27
CA ALA A 142 8.18 -10.99 -0.51
C ALA A 142 8.32 -9.95 0.63
N ALA A 143 7.21 -9.36 1.08
CA ALA A 143 7.20 -8.38 2.17
C ALA A 143 7.72 -9.00 3.48
N ASP A 144 7.19 -10.15 3.89
CA ASP A 144 7.63 -10.88 5.08
C ASP A 144 9.11 -11.28 4.98
N GLY A 145 9.56 -11.68 3.79
CA GLY A 145 10.97 -11.93 3.51
C GLY A 145 11.85 -10.70 3.71
N THR A 146 11.42 -9.53 3.22
CA THR A 146 12.14 -8.26 3.42
C THR A 146 12.16 -7.81 4.88
N ILE A 147 11.04 -7.97 5.62
CA ILE A 147 10.98 -7.67 7.05
C ILE A 147 11.93 -8.58 7.82
N THR A 148 11.95 -9.88 7.49
CA THR A 148 12.84 -10.85 8.13
C THR A 148 14.31 -10.49 7.89
N LEU A 149 14.67 -10.15 6.65
CA LEU A 149 16.03 -9.72 6.30
C LEU A 149 16.42 -8.41 6.99
N ALA A 150 15.50 -7.44 7.05
CA ALA A 150 15.69 -6.18 7.77
C ALA A 150 15.82 -6.41 9.29
N GLY A 151 15.11 -7.38 9.85
CA GLY A 151 15.18 -7.78 11.25
C GLY A 151 16.58 -8.26 11.66
N TYR A 152 17.31 -8.91 10.75
CA TYR A 152 18.70 -9.31 10.98
C TYR A 152 19.69 -8.12 11.03
N LEU A 153 19.34 -6.96 10.44
CA LEU A 153 20.19 -5.75 10.43
C LEU A 153 20.00 -4.87 11.67
N GLY A 154 19.07 -5.22 12.57
CA GLY A 154 18.85 -4.58 13.87
C GLY A 154 17.63 -3.65 13.92
N GLN A 155 16.93 -3.65 15.05
CA GLN A 155 15.64 -2.94 15.27
C GLN A 155 15.71 -1.43 15.03
N GLY A 156 16.85 -0.79 15.29
CA GLY A 156 17.02 0.65 15.06
C GLY A 156 17.09 1.05 13.59
N ALA A 157 17.51 0.14 12.70
CA ALA A 157 17.56 0.36 11.26
C ALA A 157 16.38 -0.27 10.51
N LEU A 158 15.54 -1.06 11.20
CA LEU A 158 14.41 -1.80 10.64
C LEU A 158 13.53 -0.88 9.76
N LEU A 159 13.09 0.24 10.33
CA LEU A 159 12.24 1.21 9.66
C LEU A 159 12.86 1.75 8.37
N ASN A 160 14.14 2.12 8.40
CA ASN A 160 14.80 2.67 7.22
C ASN A 160 15.12 1.59 6.17
N ALA A 161 15.38 0.36 6.63
CA ALA A 161 15.70 -0.78 5.79
C ALA A 161 14.47 -1.36 5.09
N THR A 162 13.28 -1.28 5.69
CA THR A 162 12.00 -1.69 5.09
C THR A 162 11.39 -0.58 4.22
N LEU A 163 11.60 0.69 4.59
CA LEU A 163 11.12 1.85 3.82
C LEU A 163 11.88 2.07 2.50
N LEU A 164 13.16 1.70 2.42
CA LEU A 164 13.95 1.79 1.19
C LEU A 164 13.38 0.96 0.02
N PRO A 165 13.13 -0.35 0.17
CA PRO A 165 12.52 -1.15 -0.88
C PRO A 165 11.08 -0.73 -1.18
N SER A 166 10.29 -0.32 -0.19
CA SER A 166 8.92 0.17 -0.45
C SER A 166 8.91 1.47 -1.25
N LEU A 167 9.84 2.41 -0.97
CA LEU A 167 10.00 3.64 -1.74
C LEU A 167 10.48 3.35 -3.17
N LEU A 168 11.43 2.42 -3.36
CA LEU A 168 11.88 2.00 -4.69
C LEU A 168 10.75 1.37 -5.51
N ILE A 169 9.92 0.52 -4.90
CA ILE A 169 8.79 -0.11 -5.59
C ILE A 169 7.71 0.94 -5.90
N CYS A 170 7.47 1.91 -5.01
CA CYS A 170 6.57 3.04 -5.29
C CYS A 170 7.07 3.95 -6.40
N ALA A 171 8.36 4.31 -6.39
CA ALA A 171 8.95 5.09 -7.46
C ALA A 171 8.93 4.33 -8.80
N ALA A 172 9.19 3.02 -8.77
CA ALA A 172 9.11 2.17 -9.95
C ALA A 172 7.67 2.02 -10.47
N SER A 173 6.66 1.96 -9.59
CA SER A 173 5.26 1.93 -10.02
C SER A 173 4.86 3.24 -10.65
N ILE A 174 5.18 4.39 -10.04
CA ILE A 174 4.88 5.70 -10.62
C ILE A 174 5.58 5.86 -11.96
N ALA A 175 6.85 5.44 -12.07
CA ALA A 175 7.59 5.46 -13.33
C ALA A 175 6.95 4.55 -14.38
N ALA A 176 6.49 3.36 -14.00
CA ALA A 176 5.78 2.44 -14.89
C ALA A 176 4.41 2.99 -15.30
N THR A 177 3.66 3.59 -14.38
CA THR A 177 2.37 4.23 -14.61
C THR A 177 2.54 5.41 -15.55
N LEU A 178 3.52 6.28 -15.34
CA LEU A 178 3.83 7.41 -16.23
C LEU A 178 4.34 6.95 -17.60
N SER A 179 5.15 5.88 -17.66
CA SER A 179 5.63 5.31 -18.92
C SER A 179 4.50 4.66 -19.72
N THR A 180 3.55 4.02 -19.02
CA THR A 180 2.38 3.36 -19.63
C THR A 180 1.25 4.38 -19.93
N TYR A 181 1.23 5.51 -19.22
CA TYR A 181 0.28 6.61 -19.44
C TYR A 181 0.35 7.11 -20.88
N ASN A 182 1.54 7.12 -21.47
CA ASN A 182 1.76 7.56 -22.85
C ASN A 182 1.57 6.43 -23.89
N SER A 183 1.60 5.14 -23.48
CA SER A 183 1.49 4.01 -24.41
C SER A 183 0.08 3.40 -24.51
N LEU A 184 -0.89 3.87 -23.70
CA LEU A 184 -2.30 3.48 -23.86
C LEU A 184 -3.03 4.25 -24.97
N PHE A 185 -2.30 5.08 -25.71
CA PHE A 185 -2.75 5.74 -26.94
C PHE A 185 -1.72 5.55 -28.05
N TYR A 186 -1.62 4.31 -28.55
CA TYR A 186 -1.69 4.03 -29.98
C TYR A 186 -2.41 2.70 -30.21
#